data_AF-A0A7L2RUY6-F1
#
_entry.id   AF-A0A7L2RUY6-F1
#
_cell.length_a   1.000
_cell.length_b   1.000
_cell.length_c   1.000
_cell.angle_alpha   90.00
_cell.angle_beta   90.00
_cell.angle_gamma   90.00
#
_symmetry.space_group_name_H-M   'P 1'
#
loop_
_entity.id
_entity.type
_entity.pdbx_description
1 polymer ?
#
loop_
_entity_poly.entity_id
_entity_poly.type
_entity_poly.pdbx_seq_one_letter_code
_entity_poly.pdbx_strand_id
1 'polypeptide(L)'
;QIPKDPVQRQLWELAALSQQLQRVHPNVLAKILKKETVYQNEDIVVINKPYGVPVHGGPGIKNCIVDVLPILAKMLENMKAEPLHLCHRLDKETTGVMVLARSKEAAEKIRQLFKTRQVEKFYWAIVLGDPDPAEGVVEIPIVEKEVQSHQSHYKVSPFHPDTPSTPSCLPLAHPLPTPQMTLAPSYRLCPEDGKVVKIRRNRNAEVAVTRYRRLASASACSLLELQPITG
;
A
#
# COMPACT_ATOMS: atom_id res chain seq x y z
N GLN A 1 -24.16 11.23 -3.54
CA GLN A 1 -24.89 11.63 -4.76
C GLN A 1 -24.02 11.24 -5.96
N ILE A 2 -24.59 10.64 -7.01
CA ILE A 2 -23.82 10.21 -8.19
C ILE A 2 -23.37 11.47 -8.96
N PRO A 3 -22.09 11.62 -9.32
CA PRO A 3 -21.62 12.79 -10.07
C PRO A 3 -22.29 12.89 -11.44
N LYS A 4 -22.59 14.13 -11.87
CA LYS A 4 -23.15 14.40 -13.21
C LYS A 4 -22.07 14.44 -14.29
N ASP A 5 -20.85 14.84 -13.94
CA ASP A 5 -19.72 14.85 -14.85
C ASP A 5 -19.28 13.42 -15.21
N PRO A 6 -19.09 13.08 -16.50
CA PRO A 6 -18.80 11.71 -16.94
C PRO A 6 -17.51 11.14 -16.33
N VAL A 7 -16.46 11.97 -16.24
CA VAL A 7 -15.16 11.55 -15.71
C VAL A 7 -15.25 11.33 -14.21
N GLN A 8 -15.88 12.26 -13.48
CA GLN A 8 -16.12 12.11 -12.05
C GLN A 8 -17.03 10.92 -11.74
N ARG A 9 -18.01 10.64 -12.61
CA ARG A 9 -18.89 9.47 -12.47
C ARG A 9 -18.11 8.17 -12.65
N GLN A 10 -17.26 8.07 -13.66
CA GLN A 10 -16.41 6.90 -13.87
C GLN A 10 -15.42 6.70 -12.71
N LEU A 11 -14.82 7.77 -12.20
CA LEU A 11 -14.00 7.74 -10.97
C LEU A 11 -14.81 7.26 -9.76
N TRP A 12 -16.04 7.74 -9.60
CA TRP A 12 -16.93 7.33 -8.53
C TRP A 12 -17.31 5.84 -8.63
N GLU A 13 -17.62 5.36 -9.83
CA GLU A 13 -17.93 3.95 -10.10
C GLU A 13 -16.71 3.04 -9.82
N LEU A 14 -15.50 3.44 -10.24
CA LEU A 14 -14.26 2.74 -9.93
C LEU A 14 -13.98 2.72 -8.42
N ALA A 15 -14.17 3.85 -7.73
CA ALA A 15 -14.03 3.94 -6.29
C ALA A 15 -15.06 3.06 -5.56
N ALA A 16 -16.31 3.03 -6.02
CA ALA A 16 -17.35 2.18 -5.46
C ALA A 16 -17.05 0.68 -5.66
N LEU A 17 -16.62 0.28 -6.86
CA LEU A 17 -16.17 -1.09 -7.17
C LEU A 17 -15.00 -1.52 -6.27
N SER A 18 -14.06 -0.61 -6.02
CA SER A 18 -12.91 -0.88 -5.13
C SER A 18 -13.34 -1.16 -3.67
N GLN A 19 -14.36 -0.45 -3.18
CA GLN A 19 -14.91 -0.69 -1.84
C GLN A 19 -15.70 -2.00 -1.77
N GLN A 20 -16.33 -2.42 -2.87
CA GLN A 20 -17.05 -3.69 -2.95
C GLN A 20 -16.10 -4.88 -2.83
N LEU A 21 -14.90 -4.83 -3.41
CA LEU A 21 -13.89 -5.90 -3.31
C LEU A 21 -13.43 -6.19 -1.88
N GLN A 22 -13.49 -5.22 -0.96
CA GLN A 22 -13.16 -5.46 0.46
C GLN A 22 -14.30 -6.18 1.21
N ARG A 23 -15.50 -6.23 0.63
CA ARG A 23 -16.71 -6.78 1.27
C ARG A 23 -17.17 -8.10 0.66
N VAL A 24 -16.54 -8.54 -0.43
CA VAL A 24 -16.85 -9.86 -1.00
C VAL A 24 -16.31 -10.96 -0.10
N HIS A 25 -16.95 -12.12 -0.17
CA HIS A 25 -16.49 -13.32 0.50
C HIS A 25 -15.05 -13.69 0.05
N PRO A 26 -14.16 -14.15 0.95
CA PRO A 26 -12.77 -14.52 0.62
C PRO A 26 -12.63 -15.45 -0.61
N ASN A 27 -13.50 -16.45 -0.75
CA ASN A 27 -13.55 -17.33 -1.94
C ASN A 27 -13.75 -16.59 -3.28
N VAL A 28 -14.50 -15.47 -3.29
CA VAL A 28 -14.71 -14.69 -4.51
C VAL A 28 -13.43 -13.94 -4.86
N LEU A 29 -12.78 -13.32 -3.87
CA LEU A 29 -11.50 -12.65 -4.07
C LEU A 29 -10.41 -13.65 -4.53
N ALA A 30 -10.32 -14.83 -3.91
CA ALA A 30 -9.38 -15.87 -4.33
C ALA A 30 -9.60 -16.32 -5.79
N LYS A 31 -10.87 -16.44 -6.24
CA LYS A 31 -11.18 -16.74 -7.64
C LYS A 31 -10.70 -15.64 -8.60
N ILE A 32 -10.86 -14.37 -8.23
CA ILE A 32 -10.37 -13.23 -9.01
C ILE A 32 -8.84 -13.28 -9.09
N LEU A 33 -8.15 -13.44 -7.96
CA LEU A 33 -6.69 -13.52 -7.91
C LEU A 33 -6.14 -14.70 -8.73
N LYS A 34 -6.80 -15.87 -8.67
CA LYS A 34 -6.44 -17.02 -9.50
C LYS A 34 -6.58 -16.71 -11.00
N LYS A 35 -7.66 -16.05 -11.40
CA LYS A 35 -7.89 -15.66 -12.80
C LYS A 35 -6.84 -14.67 -13.30
N GLU A 36 -6.45 -13.73 -12.44
CA GLU A 36 -5.48 -12.66 -12.73
C GLU A 36 -4.03 -13.06 -12.34
N THR A 37 -3.75 -14.37 -12.24
CA THR A 37 -2.39 -14.87 -11.98
C THR A 37 -1.54 -14.65 -13.22
N VAL A 38 -0.44 -13.91 -13.06
CA VAL A 38 0.46 -13.49 -14.14
C VAL A 38 1.50 -14.58 -14.44
N TYR A 39 1.97 -15.26 -13.39
CA TYR A 39 3.00 -16.29 -13.51
C TYR A 39 2.89 -17.30 -12.36
N GLN A 40 3.25 -18.56 -12.61
CA GLN A 40 3.36 -19.57 -11.56
C GLN A 40 4.41 -20.63 -11.94
N ASN A 41 5.16 -21.08 -10.95
CA ASN A 41 6.03 -22.26 -11.04
C ASN A 41 6.02 -23.04 -9.71
N GLU A 42 7.01 -23.90 -9.49
CA GLU A 42 7.14 -24.74 -8.29
C GLU A 42 7.49 -23.95 -7.02
N ASP A 43 8.11 -22.77 -7.13
CA ASP A 43 8.55 -21.98 -5.98
C ASP A 43 7.62 -20.80 -5.69
N ILE A 44 7.08 -20.17 -6.74
CA ILE A 44 6.37 -18.89 -6.65
C ILE A 44 5.07 -18.86 -7.46
N VAL A 45 4.19 -17.97 -7.01
CA VAL A 45 2.98 -17.54 -7.71
C VAL A 45 2.99 -16.01 -7.75
N VAL A 46 2.77 -15.44 -8.92
CA VAL A 46 2.72 -14.00 -9.14
C VAL A 46 1.30 -13.61 -9.50
N ILE A 47 0.67 -12.81 -8.65
CA ILE A 47 -0.69 -12.32 -8.85
C ILE A 47 -0.67 -10.86 -9.27
N ASN A 48 -1.71 -10.43 -9.99
CA ASN A 48 -2.03 -9.03 -10.16
C ASN A 48 -2.94 -8.56 -9.02
N LYS A 49 -2.39 -7.83 -8.03
CA LYS A 49 -3.14 -7.31 -6.89
C LYS A 49 -4.13 -6.25 -7.38
N PRO A 50 -5.45 -6.42 -7.12
CA PRO A 50 -6.43 -5.42 -7.49
C PRO A 50 -6.33 -4.15 -6.64
N TYR A 51 -6.87 -3.07 -7.18
CA TYR A 51 -6.96 -1.78 -6.50
C TYR A 51 -7.85 -1.88 -5.27
N GLY A 52 -7.46 -1.21 -4.18
CA GLY A 52 -8.26 -1.11 -2.98
C GLY A 52 -8.23 -2.33 -2.07
N VAL A 53 -7.56 -3.43 -2.43
CA VAL A 53 -7.42 -4.60 -1.55
C VAL A 53 -6.13 -4.46 -0.72
N PRO A 54 -6.23 -4.39 0.63
CA PRO A 54 -5.06 -4.30 1.49
C PRO A 54 -4.35 -5.65 1.58
N VAL A 55 -3.03 -5.62 1.80
CA VAL A 55 -2.25 -6.85 2.00
C VAL A 55 -2.54 -7.46 3.37
N HIS A 56 -2.54 -6.64 4.41
CA HIS A 56 -2.80 -7.06 5.80
C HIS A 56 -4.15 -6.54 6.30
N GLY A 57 -4.72 -7.24 7.28
CA GLY A 57 -5.89 -6.81 8.03
C GLY A 57 -5.61 -5.59 8.92
N GLY A 58 -6.67 -5.06 9.52
CA GLY A 58 -6.62 -3.89 10.39
C GLY A 58 -8.03 -3.41 10.77
N PRO A 59 -8.16 -2.38 11.62
CA PRO A 59 -9.46 -1.87 12.03
C PRO A 59 -10.34 -1.51 10.82
N GLY A 60 -11.52 -2.13 10.74
CA GLY A 60 -12.48 -1.90 9.64
C GLY A 60 -12.18 -2.63 8.33
N ILE A 61 -11.08 -3.40 8.23
CA ILE A 61 -10.76 -4.22 7.07
C ILE A 61 -11.43 -5.58 7.23
N LYS A 62 -12.33 -5.93 6.31
CA LYS A 62 -13.08 -7.21 6.33
C LYS A 62 -12.44 -8.31 5.49
N ASN A 63 -11.60 -7.95 4.52
CA ASN A 63 -10.97 -8.90 3.61
C ASN A 63 -9.62 -8.32 3.14
N CYS A 64 -8.55 -9.12 3.22
CA CYS A 64 -7.20 -8.75 2.81
C CYS A 64 -6.49 -9.92 2.09
N ILE A 65 -5.33 -9.65 1.49
CA ILE A 65 -4.57 -10.67 0.75
C ILE A 65 -4.17 -11.84 1.67
N VAL A 66 -3.74 -11.57 2.91
CA VAL A 66 -3.35 -12.64 3.86
C VAL A 66 -4.49 -13.64 4.10
N ASP A 67 -5.73 -13.16 4.25
CA ASP A 67 -6.88 -14.00 4.57
C ASP A 67 -7.23 -14.97 3.43
N VAL A 68 -6.88 -14.62 2.18
CA VAL A 68 -7.17 -15.43 0.99
C VAL A 68 -6.04 -16.38 0.59
N LEU A 69 -4.83 -16.27 1.16
CA LEU A 69 -3.69 -17.13 0.78
C LEU A 69 -3.97 -18.63 0.95
N PRO A 70 -4.59 -19.12 2.04
CA PRO A 70 -4.90 -20.55 2.18
C PRO A 70 -5.91 -21.04 1.13
N ILE A 71 -6.87 -20.17 0.76
CA ILE A 71 -7.92 -20.49 -0.22
C ILE A 71 -7.30 -20.51 -1.62
N LEU A 72 -6.49 -19.51 -1.94
CA LEU A 72 -5.81 -19.39 -3.22
C LEU A 72 -4.85 -20.56 -3.45
N ALA A 73 -4.07 -20.97 -2.44
CA ALA A 73 -3.21 -22.15 -2.51
C ALA A 73 -4.00 -23.41 -2.89
N LYS A 74 -5.12 -23.66 -2.18
CA LYS A 74 -6.00 -24.80 -2.44
C LYS A 74 -6.63 -24.77 -3.82
N MET A 75 -6.95 -23.58 -4.33
CA MET A 75 -7.50 -23.40 -5.67
C MET A 75 -6.46 -23.59 -6.77
N LEU A 76 -5.18 -23.27 -6.52
CA LEU A 76 -4.10 -23.40 -7.50
C LEU A 76 -3.54 -24.82 -7.57
N GLU A 77 -3.48 -25.52 -6.44
CA GLU A 77 -2.94 -26.88 -6.35
C GLU A 77 -4.04 -27.91 -6.02
N ASN A 78 -4.33 -28.11 -4.74
CA ASN A 78 -5.30 -29.07 -4.23
C ASN A 78 -5.69 -28.77 -2.78
N MET A 79 -6.67 -29.51 -2.24
CA MET A 79 -7.21 -29.27 -0.88
C MET A 79 -6.21 -29.45 0.27
N LYS A 80 -5.07 -30.12 0.04
CA LYS A 80 -3.99 -30.35 1.01
C LYS A 80 -2.85 -29.33 0.89
N ALA A 81 -2.94 -28.38 -0.04
CA ALA A 81 -1.90 -27.37 -0.23
C ALA A 81 -1.77 -26.48 1.01
N GLU A 82 -0.51 -26.23 1.40
CA GLU A 82 -0.17 -25.28 2.45
C GLU A 82 -0.43 -23.84 1.99
N PRO A 83 -0.74 -22.91 2.90
CA PRO A 83 -0.95 -21.51 2.55
C PRO A 83 0.27 -20.89 1.85
N LEU A 84 0.02 -20.11 0.80
CA LEU A 84 1.06 -19.28 0.18
C LEU A 84 1.62 -18.27 1.21
N HIS A 85 2.86 -17.84 0.96
CA HIS A 85 3.59 -16.92 1.82
C HIS A 85 3.82 -15.56 1.14
N LEU A 86 3.68 -14.48 1.89
CA LEU A 86 4.00 -13.13 1.43
C LEU A 86 5.52 -12.94 1.27
N CYS A 87 5.93 -12.40 0.12
CA CYS A 87 7.33 -12.04 -0.15
C CYS A 87 7.60 -10.54 -0.01
N HIS A 88 6.60 -9.71 -0.29
CA HIS A 88 6.64 -8.26 -0.12
C HIS A 88 5.21 -7.74 0.06
N ARG A 89 5.06 -6.43 0.24
CA ARG A 89 3.76 -5.76 0.30
C ARG A 89 3.62 -4.73 -0.81
N LEU A 90 2.38 -4.43 -1.13
CA LEU A 90 1.96 -3.26 -1.90
C LEU A 90 0.95 -2.51 -1.04
N ASP A 91 0.87 -1.19 -1.21
CA ASP A 91 -0.15 -0.42 -0.52
C ASP A 91 -1.55 -0.78 -1.02
N LYS A 92 -2.54 -0.47 -0.21
CA LYS A 92 -3.95 -0.77 -0.49
C LYS A 92 -4.37 -0.26 -1.87
N GLU A 93 -3.95 0.94 -2.22
CA GLU A 93 -4.31 1.63 -3.46
C GLU A 93 -3.34 1.35 -4.63
N THR A 94 -2.24 0.65 -4.38
CA THR A 94 -1.32 0.24 -5.44
C THR A 94 -1.86 -1.02 -6.12
N THR A 95 -1.87 -1.06 -7.44
CA THR A 95 -2.22 -2.26 -8.23
C THR A 95 -0.96 -2.97 -8.71
N GLY A 96 -1.11 -4.18 -9.24
CA GLY A 96 -0.08 -4.81 -10.05
C GLY A 96 0.63 -5.98 -9.39
N VAL A 97 1.86 -6.21 -9.83
CA VAL A 97 2.62 -7.44 -9.60
C VAL A 97 2.91 -7.65 -8.11
N MET A 98 2.43 -8.77 -7.58
CA MET A 98 2.73 -9.21 -6.22
C MET A 98 3.19 -10.66 -6.20
N VAL A 99 4.38 -10.89 -5.66
CA VAL A 99 5.02 -12.20 -5.59
C VAL A 99 4.64 -12.89 -4.28
N LEU A 100 4.15 -14.13 -4.42
CA LEU A 100 3.85 -15.07 -3.35
C LEU A 100 4.76 -16.28 -3.51
N ALA A 101 5.15 -16.89 -2.39
CA ALA A 101 5.96 -18.10 -2.38
C ALA A 101 5.13 -19.31 -1.93
N ARG A 102 5.43 -20.49 -2.47
CA ARG A 102 4.78 -21.75 -2.07
C ARG A 102 5.37 -22.33 -0.78
N SER A 103 6.61 -21.98 -0.44
CA SER A 103 7.30 -22.42 0.77
C SER A 103 7.86 -21.25 1.58
N LYS A 104 8.09 -21.48 2.87
CA LYS A 104 8.70 -20.49 3.77
C LYS A 104 10.12 -20.15 3.34
N GLU A 105 10.86 -21.14 2.86
CA GLU A 105 12.24 -21.00 2.37
C GLU A 105 12.30 -20.11 1.13
N ALA A 106 11.41 -20.33 0.15
CA ALA A 106 11.32 -19.47 -1.03
C ALA A 106 10.93 -18.04 -0.64
N ALA A 107 9.97 -17.89 0.29
CA ALA A 107 9.56 -16.58 0.78
C ALA A 107 10.73 -15.80 1.42
N GLU A 108 11.57 -16.48 2.20
CA GLU A 108 12.72 -15.87 2.86
C GLU A 108 13.81 -15.46 1.86
N LYS A 109 14.10 -16.32 0.88
CA LYS A 109 15.02 -15.98 -0.22
C LYS A 109 14.56 -14.73 -0.95
N ILE A 110 13.28 -14.64 -1.30
CA ILE A 110 12.74 -13.49 -2.03
C ILE A 110 12.75 -12.24 -1.14
N ARG A 111 12.34 -12.32 0.13
CA ARG A 111 12.45 -11.21 1.09
C ARG A 111 13.88 -10.68 1.17
N GLN A 112 14.87 -11.57 1.18
CA GLN A 112 16.27 -11.19 1.17
C GLN A 112 16.68 -10.48 -0.13
N LEU A 113 16.19 -10.91 -1.29
CA LEU A 113 16.42 -10.21 -2.57
C LEU A 113 15.84 -8.79 -2.56
N PHE A 114 14.63 -8.59 -2.02
CA PHE A 114 14.05 -7.26 -1.82
C PHE A 114 14.90 -6.41 -0.86
N LYS A 115 15.28 -6.98 0.30
CA LYS A 115 16.09 -6.30 1.32
C LYS A 115 17.47 -5.89 0.81
N THR A 116 18.08 -6.72 -0.03
CA THR A 116 19.40 -6.48 -0.64
C THR A 116 19.32 -5.71 -1.95
N ARG A 117 18.13 -5.23 -2.35
CA ARG A 117 17.90 -4.42 -3.56
C ARG A 117 18.32 -5.11 -4.86
N GLN A 118 18.24 -6.44 -4.89
CA GLN A 118 18.48 -7.26 -6.10
C GLN A 118 17.24 -7.38 -6.98
N VAL A 119 16.09 -6.90 -6.51
CA VAL A 119 14.84 -6.86 -7.27
C VAL A 119 14.63 -5.47 -7.85
N GLU A 120 14.55 -5.39 -9.17
CA GLU A 120 14.11 -4.17 -9.85
C GLU A 120 12.59 -4.05 -9.79
N LYS A 121 12.10 -2.88 -9.41
CA LYS A 121 10.68 -2.58 -9.27
C LYS A 121 10.36 -1.38 -10.15
N PHE A 122 9.35 -1.50 -10.99
CA PHE A 122 8.89 -0.42 -11.86
C PHE A 122 7.41 -0.15 -11.58
N TYR A 123 7.08 1.12 -11.39
CA TYR A 123 5.72 1.58 -11.16
C TYR A 123 5.37 2.61 -12.22
N TRP A 124 4.16 2.54 -12.75
CA TRP A 124 3.64 3.58 -13.61
C TRP A 124 2.65 4.43 -12.83
N ALA A 125 2.81 5.75 -12.93
CA ALA A 125 1.99 6.72 -12.23
C ALA A 125 1.61 7.87 -13.17
N ILE A 126 0.35 8.29 -13.10
CA ILE A 126 -0.09 9.55 -13.69
C ILE A 126 0.07 10.63 -12.64
N VAL A 127 0.81 11.69 -12.95
CA VAL A 127 1.03 12.83 -12.05
C VAL A 127 0.42 14.09 -12.64
N LEU A 128 0.05 15.03 -11.76
CA LEU A 128 -0.27 16.40 -12.18
C LEU A 128 1.01 17.17 -12.45
N GLY A 129 1.01 17.95 -13.53
CA GLY A 129 2.18 18.68 -14.01
C GLY A 129 3.11 17.85 -14.90
N ASP A 130 4.24 18.46 -15.24
CA ASP A 130 5.24 17.92 -16.14
C ASP A 130 6.62 18.06 -15.50
N PRO A 131 7.20 16.97 -14.94
CA PRO A 131 8.49 17.05 -14.28
C PRO A 131 9.59 17.56 -15.21
N ASP A 132 10.36 18.53 -14.74
CA ASP A 132 11.54 19.06 -15.43
C ASP A 132 12.76 18.96 -14.49
N PRO A 133 13.79 18.16 -14.84
CA PRO A 133 13.99 17.42 -16.09
C PRO A 133 13.02 16.22 -16.26
N ALA A 134 12.87 15.76 -17.50
CA ALA A 134 12.00 14.64 -17.88
C ALA A 134 12.40 13.30 -17.26
N GLU A 135 13.66 13.16 -16.86
CA GLU A 135 14.20 12.01 -16.15
C GLU A 135 15.16 12.49 -15.06
N GLY A 136 15.23 11.75 -13.96
CA GLY A 136 16.05 12.16 -12.83
C GLY A 136 15.96 11.21 -11.64
N VAL A 137 16.62 11.62 -10.56
CA VAL A 137 16.64 10.89 -9.29
C VAL A 137 16.20 11.84 -8.17
N VAL A 138 15.18 11.44 -7.43
CA VAL A 138 14.76 12.12 -6.21
C VAL A 138 15.41 11.41 -5.02
N GLU A 139 16.35 12.10 -4.38
CA GLU A 139 17.08 11.65 -3.20
C GLU A 139 16.85 12.64 -2.04
N ILE A 140 15.65 12.60 -1.47
CA ILE A 140 15.29 13.39 -0.29
C ILE A 140 14.87 12.39 0.79
N PRO A 141 15.55 12.35 1.95
CA PRO A 141 15.18 11.45 3.04
C PRO A 141 13.71 11.65 3.47
N ILE A 142 13.09 10.57 3.91
CA ILE A 142 11.71 10.59 4.42
C ILE A 142 11.70 10.28 5.92
N VAL A 143 10.74 10.83 6.63
CA VAL A 143 10.54 10.55 8.05
C VAL A 143 9.06 10.36 8.34
N GLU A 144 8.78 9.33 9.12
CA GLU A 144 7.46 9.08 9.69
C GLU A 144 7.25 10.00 10.90
N LYS A 145 6.14 10.74 10.91
CA LYS A 145 5.73 11.60 12.03
C LYS A 145 4.36 11.15 12.52
N GLU A 146 4.19 11.14 13.83
CA GLU A 146 2.87 10.99 14.43
C GLU A 146 2.11 12.32 14.30
N VAL A 147 0.95 12.27 13.64
CA VAL A 147 0.05 13.42 13.53
C VAL A 147 -1.25 13.07 14.23
N GLN A 148 -1.76 13.99 15.05
CA GLN A 148 -3.07 13.82 15.69
C GLN A 148 -4.14 13.75 14.59
N SER A 149 -4.80 12.59 14.49
CA SER A 149 -5.89 12.42 13.53
C SER A 149 -7.12 13.22 14.00
N HIS A 150 -8.00 13.64 13.09
CA HIS A 150 -9.33 14.16 13.46
C HIS A 150 -10.40 13.06 13.49
N GLN A 151 -10.01 11.78 13.46
CA GLN A 151 -10.95 10.65 13.42
C GLN A 151 -11.22 10.11 14.83
N SER A 152 -12.50 9.99 15.18
CA SER A 152 -12.95 9.41 16.45
C SER A 152 -12.69 7.90 16.45
N HIS A 153 -11.81 7.44 17.35
CA HIS A 153 -11.59 6.02 17.60
C HIS A 153 -12.44 5.56 18.78
N TYR A 154 -12.99 4.34 18.70
CA TYR A 154 -13.72 3.70 19.80
C TYR A 154 -12.91 2.52 20.33
N LYS A 155 -12.74 2.44 21.65
CA LYS A 155 -12.11 1.29 22.29
C LYS A 155 -13.20 0.31 22.70
N VAL A 156 -13.14 -0.92 22.20
CA VAL A 156 -14.01 -2.01 22.67
C VAL A 156 -13.26 -2.74 23.78
N SER A 157 -13.83 -2.72 24.98
CA SER A 157 -13.29 -3.43 26.15
C SER A 157 -13.36 -4.95 25.93
N PRO A 158 -12.33 -5.74 26.30
CA PRO A 158 -12.41 -7.19 26.27
C PRO A 158 -13.53 -7.70 27.19
N PHE A 159 -14.20 -8.77 26.78
CA PHE A 159 -15.20 -9.46 27.58
C PHE A 159 -14.52 -10.18 28.76
N HIS A 160 -14.86 -9.82 29.99
CA HIS A 160 -14.44 -10.55 31.19
C HIS A 160 -15.56 -11.55 31.57
N PRO A 161 -15.27 -12.85 31.78
CA PRO A 161 -16.29 -13.88 32.04
C PRO A 161 -17.15 -13.63 33.29
N ASP A 162 -16.67 -12.83 34.23
CA ASP A 162 -17.27 -12.68 35.57
C ASP A 162 -18.12 -11.40 35.74
N THR A 163 -18.42 -10.68 34.65
CA THR A 163 -19.25 -9.47 34.70
C THR A 163 -20.39 -9.53 33.67
N PRO A 164 -21.67 -9.57 34.11
CA PRO A 164 -22.80 -9.47 33.21
C PRO A 164 -23.02 -8.00 32.84
N SER A 165 -22.17 -7.45 31.97
CA SER A 165 -22.38 -6.14 31.38
C SER A 165 -22.17 -6.17 29.87
N THR A 166 -23.11 -5.54 29.15
CA THR A 166 -23.08 -5.31 27.72
C THR A 166 -21.77 -4.59 27.35
N PRO A 167 -21.06 -4.98 26.28
CA PRO A 167 -19.83 -4.27 25.88
C PRO A 167 -20.16 -2.81 25.59
N SER A 168 -19.68 -1.91 26.45
CA SER A 168 -19.80 -0.47 26.24
C SER A 168 -18.69 -0.01 25.30
N CYS A 169 -19.08 0.50 24.13
CA CYS A 169 -18.16 1.23 23.25
C CYS A 169 -17.98 2.63 23.82
N LEU A 170 -16.87 2.87 24.51
CA LEU A 170 -16.52 4.22 24.96
C LEU A 170 -15.71 4.92 23.85
N PRO A 171 -16.08 6.15 23.45
CA PRO A 171 -15.22 6.95 22.58
C PRO A 171 -13.90 7.22 23.31
N LEU A 172 -12.78 7.05 22.61
CA LEU A 172 -11.49 7.50 23.13
C LEU A 172 -11.53 9.02 23.22
N ALA A 173 -11.18 9.56 24.39
CA ALA A 173 -11.19 11.01 24.66
C ALA A 173 -10.21 11.79 23.75
N HIS A 174 -9.27 11.10 23.10
CA HIS A 174 -8.31 11.68 22.18
C HIS A 174 -8.16 10.81 20.92
N PRO A 175 -8.08 11.42 19.73
CA PRO A 175 -7.76 10.71 18.50
C PRO A 175 -6.40 10.01 18.65
N LEU A 176 -6.28 8.78 18.16
CA LEU A 176 -4.98 8.12 18.11
C LEU A 176 -4.11 8.84 17.08
N PRO A 177 -2.80 9.04 17.38
CA PRO A 177 -1.87 9.53 16.39
C PRO A 177 -1.83 8.57 15.20
N THR A 178 -1.96 9.12 14.00
CA THR A 178 -1.78 8.38 12.75
C THR A 178 -0.41 8.71 12.17
N PRO A 179 0.35 7.71 11.72
CA PRO A 179 1.63 7.96 11.09
C PRO A 179 1.45 8.66 9.74
N GLN A 180 2.27 9.69 9.49
CA GLN A 180 2.33 10.42 8.23
C GLN A 180 3.77 10.55 7.76
N MET A 181 4.03 10.18 6.52
CA MET A 181 5.34 10.33 5.89
C MET A 181 5.55 11.78 5.43
N THR A 182 6.71 12.34 5.73
CA THR A 182 7.10 13.69 5.29
C THR A 182 8.55 13.71 4.80
N LEU A 183 8.88 14.64 3.89
CA LEU A 183 10.26 14.88 3.49
C LEU A 183 11.07 15.44 4.68
N ALA A 184 12.34 15.03 4.78
CA ALA A 184 13.30 15.50 5.75
C ALA A 184 14.51 16.16 5.05
N PRO A 185 14.32 17.33 4.41
CA PRO A 185 15.39 18.03 3.69
C PRO A 185 16.45 18.61 4.64
N SER A 186 17.63 18.89 4.09
CA SER A 186 18.75 19.51 4.83
C SER A 186 18.59 21.02 5.03
N TYR A 187 17.60 21.64 4.39
CA TYR A 187 17.34 23.07 4.41
C TYR A 187 15.84 23.35 4.57
N ARG A 188 15.50 24.50 5.16
CA ARG A 188 14.13 25.03 5.23
C ARG A 188 14.11 26.46 4.72
N LEU A 189 13.03 26.81 4.05
CA LEU A 189 12.70 28.17 3.67
C LEU A 189 12.02 28.86 4.85
N CYS A 190 12.54 30.00 5.29
CA CYS A 190 11.86 30.88 6.24
C CYS A 190 10.66 31.55 5.55
N PRO A 191 9.43 31.42 6.07
CA PRO A 191 8.24 31.97 5.41
C PRO A 191 8.21 33.50 5.35
N GLU A 192 8.83 34.18 6.32
CA GLU A 192 8.76 35.64 6.45
C GLU A 192 9.70 36.37 5.49
N ASP A 193 10.93 35.88 5.34
CA ASP A 193 12.00 36.57 4.58
C ASP A 193 12.53 35.73 3.40
N GLY A 194 11.97 34.54 3.16
CA GLY A 194 12.37 33.64 2.08
C GLY A 194 13.77 33.07 2.24
N LYS A 195 14.47 33.30 3.36
CA LYS A 195 15.84 32.85 3.53
C LYS A 195 15.92 31.33 3.72
N VAL A 196 16.94 30.74 3.12
CA VAL A 196 17.21 29.31 3.24
C VAL A 196 18.13 29.07 4.43
N VAL A 197 17.66 28.29 5.40
CA VAL A 197 18.42 27.96 6.62
C VAL A 197 18.72 26.47 6.65
N LYS A 198 19.97 26.12 6.91
CA LYS A 198 20.40 24.73 7.07
C LYS A 198 19.85 24.15 8.38
N ILE A 199 19.27 22.96 8.31
CA ILE A 199 18.74 22.23 9.47
C ILE A 199 19.64 21.03 9.77
N ARG A 200 19.73 20.66 11.05
CA ARG A 200 20.35 19.40 11.46
C ARG A 200 19.56 18.21 10.91
N ARG A 201 20.28 17.20 10.41
CA ARG A 201 19.68 15.95 9.93
C ARG A 201 18.81 15.33 11.02
N ASN A 202 17.58 14.94 10.66
CA ASN A 202 16.72 14.18 11.54
C ASN A 202 17.28 12.75 11.67
N ARG A 203 17.50 12.28 12.91
CA ARG A 203 18.05 10.95 13.20
C ARG A 203 17.11 9.82 12.81
N ASN A 204 15.81 10.11 12.76
CA ASN A 204 14.78 9.15 12.37
C ASN A 204 14.46 9.22 10.87
N ALA A 205 15.17 10.06 10.10
CA ALA A 205 14.98 10.11 8.66
C ALA A 205 15.71 8.96 7.96
N GLU A 206 14.97 8.26 7.12
CA GLU A 206 15.45 7.14 6.32
C GLU A 206 15.85 7.62 4.93
N VAL A 207 16.84 6.95 4.35
CA VAL A 207 17.29 7.21 2.98
C VAL A 207 16.18 6.76 2.02
N ALA A 208 15.74 7.67 1.16
CA ALA A 208 14.76 7.40 0.12
C ALA A 208 15.30 7.86 -1.23
N VAL A 209 15.37 6.94 -2.18
CA VAL A 209 15.89 7.16 -3.54
C VAL A 209 14.92 6.56 -4.55
N THR A 210 14.38 7.43 -5.42
CA THR A 210 13.49 7.03 -6.51
C THR A 210 13.98 7.61 -7.82
N ARG A 211 14.23 6.77 -8.82
CA ARG A 211 14.43 7.25 -10.19
C ARG A 211 13.07 7.44 -10.84
N TYR A 212 12.96 8.45 -11.69
CA TYR A 212 11.78 8.64 -12.51
C TYR A 212 12.17 8.91 -13.96
N ARG A 213 11.28 8.54 -14.87
CA ARG A 213 11.35 8.87 -16.28
C ARG A 213 9.96 9.17 -16.80
N ARG A 214 9.78 10.30 -17.48
CA ARG A 214 8.54 10.63 -18.18
C ARG A 214 8.41 9.78 -19.44
N LEU A 215 7.31 9.05 -19.54
CA LEU A 215 6.95 8.22 -20.68
C LEU A 215 6.07 8.98 -21.69
N ALA A 216 5.14 9.79 -21.17
CA ALA A 216 4.25 10.64 -21.96
C ALA A 216 3.89 11.90 -21.18
N SER A 217 3.53 12.96 -21.91
CA SER A 217 3.09 14.24 -21.35
C SER A 217 1.81 14.70 -22.04
N ALA A 218 0.95 15.38 -21.30
CA ALA A 218 -0.23 16.10 -21.75
C ALA A 218 -0.25 17.48 -21.07
N SER A 219 -1.17 18.36 -21.47
CA SER A 219 -1.15 19.78 -21.08
C SER A 219 -1.13 20.06 -19.56
N ALA A 220 -1.60 19.13 -18.72
CA ALA A 220 -1.63 19.28 -17.26
C ALA A 220 -1.18 18.03 -16.49
N CYS A 221 -0.76 16.96 -17.17
CA CYS A 221 -0.41 15.71 -16.52
C CYS A 221 0.64 14.93 -17.31
N SER A 222 1.33 14.03 -16.62
CA SER A 222 2.37 13.19 -17.21
C SER A 222 2.25 11.76 -16.73
N LEU A 223 2.57 10.81 -17.63
CA LEU A 223 2.78 9.42 -17.28
C LEU A 223 4.26 9.23 -16.96
N LEU A 224 4.55 8.80 -15.73
CA LEU A 224 5.90 8.51 -15.27
C LEU A 224 6.10 7.01 -15.04
N GLU A 225 7.28 6.53 -15.40
CA GLU A 225 7.86 5.33 -14.84
C GLU A 225 8.69 5.70 -13.61
N LEU A 226 8.48 4.99 -12.51
CA LEU A 226 9.16 5.17 -11.24
C LEU A 226 9.90 3.88 -10.87
N GLN A 227 11.18 4.01 -10.53
CA GLN A 227 12.01 2.91 -10.05
C GLN A 227 12.50 3.22 -8.62
N PRO A 228 11.78 2.77 -7.58
CA PRO A 228 12.22 2.95 -6.19
C PRO A 228 13.43 2.04 -5.91
N ILE A 229 14.58 2.67 -5.67
CA ILE A 229 15.85 1.98 -5.36
C ILE A 229 15.87 1.55 -3.89
N THR A 230 15.32 2.40 -3.02
CA THR A 230 15.01 2.09 -1.63
C THR A 230 13.55 1.70 -1.49
N GLY A 231 13.19 0.89 -0.50
CA GLY A 231 11.79 0.56 -0.18
C GLY A 231 11.68 -0.56 0.82
#